data_AF-A0A941FBL8-F1
#
_entry.id   AF-A0A941FBL8-F1
#
_cell.length_a   1.000
_cell.length_b   1.000
_cell.length_c   1.000
_cell.angle_alpha   90.00
_cell.angle_beta   90.00
_cell.angle_gamma   90.00
#
_symmetry.space_group_name_H-M   'P 1'
#
loop_
_entity.id
_entity.type
_entity.pdbx_description
1 polymer ?
#
loop_
_entity_poly.entity_id
_entity_poly.type
_entity_poly.pdbx_seq_one_letter_code
_entity_poly.pdbx_strand_id
1 'polypeptide(L)'
;MSLPVEPCWDADRLTLVREELLDDDDGGSALTDVEVQHAARREHVATHLPWIRRGADAVRQKAVEGLRSGDELWRLKAELFPLLQFTRLAEQHFVELPEVWVRPVGERLGELQDAVSDWDPNRQPIAPQWRSYVRTEFEARRRLCWFTDDDGENHLFDWHCDFLPSPGRMHFRLLHEERTLRIAYVGRKLGK
;
A
#
# COMPACT_ATOMS: atom_id res chain seq x y z
N MET A 1 -22.08 -10.65 -6.40
CA MET A 1 -23.17 -9.66 -6.30
C MET A 1 -24.47 -10.43 -6.26
N SER A 2 -25.29 -10.23 -5.23
CA SER A 2 -26.69 -10.67 -5.25
C SER A 2 -27.45 -9.83 -6.27
N LEU A 3 -28.48 -10.41 -6.88
CA LEU A 3 -29.44 -9.65 -7.67
C LEU A 3 -30.45 -9.01 -6.71
N PRO A 4 -30.90 -7.76 -6.92
CA PRO A 4 -31.91 -7.11 -6.08
C PRO A 4 -33.30 -7.66 -6.42
N VAL A 5 -33.49 -8.96 -6.17
CA VAL A 5 -34.72 -9.70 -6.49
C VAL A 5 -35.85 -9.37 -5.53
N GLU A 6 -35.52 -8.89 -4.33
CA GLU A 6 -36.47 -8.38 -3.33
C GLU A 6 -35.89 -7.16 -2.60
N PRO A 7 -36.72 -6.24 -2.09
CA PRO A 7 -36.26 -5.00 -1.44
C PRO A 7 -35.33 -5.23 -0.24
N CYS A 8 -35.47 -6.36 0.46
CA CYS A 8 -34.61 -6.70 1.59
C CYS A 8 -33.15 -6.91 1.20
N TRP A 9 -32.86 -7.25 -0.06
CA TRP A 9 -31.50 -7.40 -0.58
C TRP A 9 -30.89 -6.08 -1.06
N ASP A 10 -31.70 -5.03 -1.22
CA ASP A 10 -31.25 -3.71 -1.63
C ASP A 10 -30.77 -2.88 -0.43
N ALA A 11 -29.81 -3.43 0.30
CA ALA A 11 -29.21 -2.82 1.49
C ALA A 11 -27.68 -2.97 1.45
N ASP A 12 -26.99 -2.15 2.25
CA ASP A 12 -25.54 -2.27 2.45
C ASP A 12 -25.19 -3.21 3.63
N ARG A 13 -26.16 -3.59 4.45
CA ARG A 13 -26.01 -4.59 5.50
C ARG A 13 -27.23 -5.51 5.53
N LEU A 14 -27.00 -6.76 5.92
CA LEU A 14 -28.06 -7.74 6.08
C LEU A 14 -27.94 -8.41 7.44
N THR A 15 -29.07 -8.59 8.11
CA THR A 15 -29.17 -9.48 9.27
C THR A 15 -29.52 -10.87 8.77
N LEU A 16 -28.64 -11.83 9.01
CA LEU A 16 -28.80 -13.23 8.64
C LEU A 16 -28.82 -14.10 9.89
N VAL A 17 -29.50 -15.24 9.83
CA VAL A 17 -29.39 -16.26 10.87
C VAL A 17 -28.20 -17.15 10.55
N ARG A 18 -27.20 -17.19 11.44
CA ARG A 18 -26.06 -18.10 11.40
C ARG A 18 -26.35 -19.32 12.26
N GLU A 19 -26.24 -20.49 11.64
CA GLU A 19 -26.16 -21.77 12.35
C GLU A 19 -24.70 -22.15 12.56
N GLU A 20 -24.32 -22.40 13.81
CA GLU A 20 -22.96 -22.80 14.21
C GLU A 20 -23.02 -24.14 14.94
N LEU A 21 -22.22 -25.11 14.49
CA LEU A 21 -22.12 -26.41 15.15
C LEU A 21 -21.39 -26.26 16.49
N LEU A 22 -21.94 -26.86 17.53
CA LEU A 22 -21.35 -26.88 18.86
C LEU A 22 -20.45 -28.11 18.98
N ASP A 23 -19.30 -27.93 19.63
CA ASP A 23 -18.39 -29.03 19.96
C ASP A 23 -18.82 -29.63 21.32
N ASP A 24 -20.04 -30.18 21.34
CA ASP A 24 -20.61 -30.93 22.46
C ASP A 24 -20.86 -32.40 22.10
N ASP A 25 -20.93 -33.27 23.11
CA ASP A 25 -21.10 -34.73 22.91
C ASP A 25 -22.41 -35.09 22.19
N ASP A 26 -23.39 -34.16 22.14
CA ASP A 26 -24.69 -34.33 21.49
C ASP A 26 -24.73 -33.81 20.04
N GLY A 27 -23.66 -33.17 19.54
CA GLY A 27 -23.54 -32.67 18.17
C GLY A 27 -24.57 -31.60 17.79
N GLY A 28 -24.93 -30.73 18.75
CA GLY A 28 -25.95 -29.70 18.58
C GLY A 28 -25.52 -28.53 17.68
N SER A 29 -26.48 -27.66 17.33
CA SER A 29 -26.22 -26.38 16.66
C SER A 29 -26.87 -25.22 17.40
N ALA A 30 -26.22 -24.05 17.34
CA ALA A 30 -26.74 -22.79 17.86
C ALA A 30 -27.10 -21.85 16.70
N LEU A 31 -28.27 -21.22 16.80
CA LEU A 31 -28.72 -20.17 15.88
C LEU A 31 -28.46 -18.79 16.48
N THR A 32 -27.87 -17.90 15.70
CA THR A 32 -27.56 -16.51 16.11
C THR A 32 -27.83 -15.54 14.98
N ASP A 33 -28.39 -14.36 15.29
CA ASP A 33 -28.49 -13.28 14.32
C ASP A 33 -27.12 -12.61 14.14
N VAL A 34 -26.67 -12.52 12.89
CA VAL A 34 -25.40 -11.88 12.52
C VAL A 34 -25.65 -10.81 11.46
N GLU A 35 -25.02 -9.66 11.65
CA GLU A 35 -25.02 -8.61 10.64
C GLU A 35 -23.81 -8.79 9.70
N VAL A 36 -24.06 -8.87 8.40
CA VAL A 36 -23.02 -9.02 7.37
C VAL A 36 -22.97 -7.81 6.46
N GLN A 37 -21.76 -7.46 6.00
CA GLN A 37 -21.62 -6.45 4.95
C GLN A 37 -22.23 -6.97 3.65
N HIS A 38 -23.02 -6.13 2.99
CA HIS A 38 -23.70 -6.44 1.76
C HIS A 38 -23.53 -5.35 0.70
N ALA A 39 -23.59 -5.73 -0.57
CA ALA A 39 -23.60 -4.78 -1.67
C ALA A 39 -24.37 -5.36 -2.87
N ALA A 40 -25.63 -4.94 -3.00
CA ALA A 40 -26.43 -5.16 -4.20
C ALA A 40 -26.22 -4.07 -5.27
N ARG A 41 -25.78 -2.86 -4.85
CA ARG A 41 -25.50 -1.72 -5.73
C ARG A 41 -24.09 -1.18 -5.51
N ARG A 42 -23.58 -0.46 -6.52
CA ARG A 42 -22.27 0.22 -6.43
C ARG A 42 -22.21 1.23 -5.28
N GLU A 43 -23.32 1.91 -4.99
CA GLU A 43 -23.41 2.88 -3.90
C GLU A 43 -23.17 2.23 -2.52
N HIS A 44 -23.58 0.97 -2.33
CA HIS A 44 -23.33 0.24 -1.08
C HIS A 44 -21.84 -0.06 -0.90
N VAL A 45 -21.08 -0.22 -1.99
CA VAL A 45 -19.62 -0.39 -1.88
C VAL A 45 -18.98 0.85 -1.25
N ALA A 46 -19.50 2.05 -1.56
CA ALA A 46 -18.97 3.29 -1.01
C ALA A 46 -19.09 3.34 0.52
N THR A 47 -20.16 2.79 1.10
CA THR A 47 -20.36 2.73 2.56
C THR A 47 -19.35 1.79 3.23
N HIS A 48 -18.90 0.75 2.52
CA HIS A 48 -17.92 -0.22 3.02
C HIS A 48 -16.46 0.12 2.74
N LEU A 49 -16.16 1.16 1.95
CA LEU A 49 -14.78 1.52 1.60
C LEU A 49 -13.84 1.60 2.82
N PRO A 50 -14.22 2.21 3.96
CA PRO A 50 -13.37 2.22 5.14
C PRO A 50 -13.06 0.82 5.70
N TRP A 51 -14.04 -0.10 5.66
CA TRP A 51 -13.86 -1.48 6.11
C TRP A 51 -12.98 -2.28 5.14
N ILE A 52 -13.23 -2.15 3.83
CA ILE A 52 -12.43 -2.80 2.78
C ILE A 52 -10.96 -2.36 2.87
N ARG A 53 -10.72 -1.05 3.00
CA ARG A 53 -9.37 -0.49 3.13
C ARG A 53 -8.66 -1.04 4.36
N ARG A 54 -9.29 -1.01 5.53
CA ARG A 54 -8.71 -1.59 6.76
C ARG A 54 -8.36 -3.07 6.61
N GLY A 55 -9.22 -3.85 5.94
CA GLY A 55 -8.94 -5.26 5.66
C GLY A 55 -7.72 -5.44 4.75
N ALA A 56 -7.64 -4.69 3.66
CA ALA A 56 -6.50 -4.70 2.75
C ALA A 56 -5.20 -4.26 3.44
N ASP A 57 -5.26 -3.21 4.28
CA ASP A 57 -4.13 -2.71 5.05
C ASP A 57 -3.62 -3.74 6.05
N ALA A 58 -4.53 -4.44 6.76
CA ALA A 58 -4.16 -5.50 7.69
C ALA A 58 -3.48 -6.69 6.99
N VAL A 59 -3.99 -7.09 5.82
CA VAL A 59 -3.37 -8.14 5.00
C VAL A 59 -2.00 -7.72 4.52
N ARG A 60 -1.85 -6.49 4.00
CA ARG A 60 -0.57 -5.92 3.57
C ARG A 60 0.43 -5.87 4.71
N GLN A 61 0.03 -5.38 5.88
CA GLN A 61 0.88 -5.30 7.07
C GLN A 61 1.37 -6.68 7.50
N LYS A 62 0.47 -7.68 7.55
CA LYS A 62 0.85 -9.06 7.88
C LYS A 62 1.82 -9.65 6.86
N ALA A 63 1.61 -9.38 5.57
CA ALA A 63 2.53 -9.80 4.53
C ALA A 63 3.91 -9.16 4.72
N VAL A 64 3.97 -7.84 4.96
CA VAL A 64 5.21 -7.10 5.21
C VAL A 64 5.95 -7.61 6.45
N GLU A 65 5.25 -7.96 7.52
CA GLU A 65 5.83 -8.55 8.73
C GLU A 65 6.39 -9.95 8.52
N GLY A 66 5.85 -10.69 7.56
CA GLY A 66 6.30 -12.03 7.19
C GLY A 66 7.55 -12.06 6.30
N LEU A 67 7.89 -10.95 5.64
CA LEU A 67 8.98 -10.88 4.67
C LEU A 67 10.35 -11.19 5.31
N ARG A 68 11.17 -11.96 4.58
CA ARG A 68 12.53 -12.35 5.00
C ARG A 68 13.63 -11.84 4.09
N SER A 69 13.29 -11.33 2.92
CA SER A 69 14.28 -10.83 1.96
C SER A 69 13.71 -9.69 1.10
N GLY A 70 14.60 -8.86 0.57
CA GLY A 70 14.17 -7.81 -0.36
C GLY A 70 13.76 -8.36 -1.73
N ASP A 71 14.27 -9.51 -2.15
CA ASP A 71 13.82 -10.23 -3.35
C ASP A 71 12.34 -10.69 -3.22
N GLU A 72 11.94 -11.18 -2.04
CA GLU A 72 10.54 -11.49 -1.75
C GLU A 72 9.66 -10.23 -1.79
N LEU A 73 10.13 -9.14 -1.18
CA LEU A 73 9.46 -7.83 -1.24
C LEU A 73 9.30 -7.35 -2.69
N TRP A 74 10.34 -7.50 -3.52
CA TRP A 74 10.30 -7.09 -4.93
C TRP A 74 9.30 -7.88 -5.76
N ARG A 75 9.21 -9.21 -5.54
CA ARG A 75 8.20 -10.05 -6.21
C ARG A 75 6.78 -9.62 -5.86
N LEU A 76 6.52 -9.33 -4.59
CA LEU A 76 5.18 -9.00 -4.09
C LEU A 76 4.81 -7.53 -4.24
N LYS A 77 5.75 -6.65 -4.63
CA LYS A 77 5.56 -5.19 -4.61
C LYS A 77 4.32 -4.71 -5.35
N ALA A 78 3.97 -5.32 -6.49
CA ALA A 78 2.83 -4.90 -7.31
C ALA A 78 1.49 -5.27 -6.65
N GLU A 79 1.47 -6.37 -5.90
CA GLU A 79 0.30 -6.82 -5.14
C GLU A 79 0.14 -6.00 -3.86
N LEU A 80 1.25 -5.73 -3.17
CA LEU A 80 1.24 -5.03 -1.89
C LEU A 80 1.10 -3.50 -2.05
N PHE A 81 1.67 -2.93 -3.10
CA PHE A 81 1.73 -1.48 -3.33
C PHE A 81 1.31 -1.11 -4.76
N PRO A 82 0.05 -1.39 -5.15
CA PRO A 82 -0.41 -1.25 -6.54
C PRO A 82 -0.44 0.19 -7.06
N LEU A 83 -0.36 1.19 -6.17
CA LEU A 83 -0.31 2.60 -6.54
C LEU A 83 1.11 3.14 -6.56
N LEU A 84 2.14 2.31 -6.36
CA LEU A 84 3.53 2.70 -6.45
C LEU A 84 4.17 2.09 -7.69
N GLN A 85 4.97 2.88 -8.38
CA GLN A 85 5.78 2.44 -9.51
C GLN A 85 7.23 2.32 -9.11
N PHE A 86 7.98 1.51 -9.86
CA PHE A 86 9.38 1.25 -9.61
C PHE A 86 10.12 1.27 -10.95
N THR A 87 11.25 1.96 -11.00
CA THR A 87 12.16 1.85 -12.15
C THR A 87 12.75 0.44 -12.20
N ARG A 88 13.20 -0.01 -13.38
CA ARG A 88 13.97 -1.26 -13.50
C ARG A 88 15.23 -1.27 -12.64
N LEU A 89 15.92 -0.14 -12.54
CA LEU A 89 17.12 -0.01 -11.69
C LEU A 89 16.82 -0.21 -10.20
N ALA A 90 15.59 0.04 -9.75
CA ALA A 90 15.23 -0.20 -8.36
C ALA A 90 15.33 -1.69 -7.99
N GLU A 91 15.13 -2.62 -8.93
CA GLU A 91 15.16 -4.07 -8.69
C GLU A 91 16.41 -4.51 -7.93
N GLN A 92 17.59 -4.11 -8.43
CA GLN A 92 18.86 -4.49 -7.83
C GLN A 92 18.97 -4.05 -6.36
N HIS A 93 18.37 -2.89 -6.03
CA HIS A 93 18.39 -2.34 -4.69
C HIS A 93 17.53 -3.15 -3.70
N PHE A 94 16.47 -3.78 -4.19
CA PHE A 94 15.67 -4.70 -3.38
C PHE A 94 16.37 -6.07 -3.27
N VAL A 95 16.93 -6.58 -4.36
CA VAL A 95 17.68 -7.86 -4.34
C VAL A 95 18.85 -7.80 -3.35
N GLU A 96 19.57 -6.68 -3.31
CA GLU A 96 20.71 -6.45 -2.42
C GLU A 96 20.31 -5.92 -1.03
N LEU A 97 19.00 -5.79 -0.74
CA LEU A 97 18.52 -5.18 0.48
C LEU A 97 18.87 -6.05 1.70
N PRO A 98 19.62 -5.53 2.69
CA PRO A 98 19.89 -6.25 3.93
C PRO A 98 18.59 -6.64 4.64
N GLU A 99 18.55 -7.84 5.21
CA GLU A 99 17.37 -8.38 5.91
C GLU A 99 16.80 -7.40 6.95
N VAL A 100 17.68 -6.74 7.71
CA VAL A 100 17.31 -5.73 8.72
C VAL A 100 16.54 -4.53 8.16
N TRP A 101 16.63 -4.25 6.85
CA TRP A 101 15.89 -3.19 6.17
C TRP A 101 14.64 -3.66 5.44
N VAL A 102 14.43 -4.96 5.27
CA VAL A 102 13.28 -5.48 4.50
C VAL A 102 11.96 -5.00 5.06
N ARG A 103 11.72 -5.22 6.36
CA ARG A 103 10.49 -4.76 7.03
C ARG A 103 10.37 -3.23 7.06
N PRO A 104 11.39 -2.47 7.51
CA PRO A 104 11.33 -1.00 7.48
C PRO A 104 11.05 -0.41 6.10
N VAL A 105 11.62 -0.97 5.04
CA VAL A 105 11.33 -0.56 3.66
C VAL A 105 9.89 -0.88 3.30
N GLY A 106 9.41 -2.10 3.58
CA GLY A 106 8.01 -2.48 3.36
C GLY A 106 7.02 -1.57 4.08
N GLU A 107 7.30 -1.19 5.32
CA GLU A 107 6.50 -0.23 6.09
C GLU A 107 6.48 1.16 5.45
N ARG A 108 7.64 1.67 5.00
CA ARG A 108 7.70 2.96 4.27
C ARG A 108 6.92 2.90 2.95
N LEU A 109 7.00 1.80 2.22
CA LEU A 109 6.20 1.60 1.00
C LEU A 109 4.70 1.60 1.31
N GLY A 110 4.28 0.94 2.40
CA GLY A 110 2.89 0.97 2.85
C GLY A 110 2.39 2.37 3.14
N GLU A 111 3.17 3.16 3.86
CA GLU A 111 2.85 4.56 4.15
C GLU A 111 2.75 5.44 2.90
N LEU A 112 3.64 5.22 1.93
CA LEU A 112 3.62 5.92 0.65
C LEU A 112 2.40 5.52 -0.19
N GLN A 113 2.07 4.22 -0.23
CA GLN A 113 0.88 3.67 -0.86
C GLN A 113 -0.39 4.33 -0.29
N ASP A 114 -0.48 4.46 1.04
CA ASP A 114 -1.64 5.06 1.71
C ASP A 114 -1.72 6.57 1.49
N ALA A 115 -0.58 7.27 1.45
CA ALA A 115 -0.53 8.70 1.14
C ALA A 115 -1.03 8.97 -0.29
N VAL A 116 -0.60 8.15 -1.26
CA VAL A 116 -1.04 8.25 -2.66
C VAL A 116 -2.51 7.86 -2.82
N SER A 117 -2.99 6.84 -2.11
CA SER A 117 -4.38 6.40 -2.20
C SER A 117 -5.41 7.48 -1.83
N ASP A 118 -5.04 8.40 -0.94
CA ASP A 118 -5.90 9.52 -0.54
C ASP A 118 -5.56 10.83 -1.30
N TRP A 119 -4.65 10.77 -2.26
CA TRP A 119 -4.18 11.95 -2.98
C TRP A 119 -5.10 12.33 -4.13
N ASP A 120 -5.53 13.58 -4.13
CA ASP A 120 -6.14 14.25 -5.27
C ASP A 120 -5.25 15.41 -5.72
N PRO A 121 -4.51 15.28 -6.83
CA PRO A 121 -3.64 16.34 -7.33
C PRO A 121 -4.37 17.66 -7.64
N ASN A 122 -5.67 17.63 -7.92
CA ASN A 122 -6.43 18.87 -8.17
C ASN A 122 -6.67 19.66 -6.87
N ARG A 123 -6.76 18.97 -5.74
CA ARG A 123 -6.94 19.57 -4.41
C ARG A 123 -5.61 19.83 -3.71
N GLN A 124 -4.61 19.00 -3.99
CA GLN A 124 -3.26 19.04 -3.38
C GLN A 124 -2.20 18.94 -4.49
N PRO A 125 -1.93 20.03 -5.23
CA PRO A 125 -1.11 19.99 -6.44
C PRO A 125 0.38 19.78 -6.19
N ILE A 126 0.86 20.00 -4.97
CA ILE A 126 2.30 19.91 -4.66
C ILE A 126 2.69 18.45 -4.39
N ALA A 127 1.99 17.80 -3.47
CA ALA A 127 2.28 16.45 -2.99
C ALA A 127 1.09 15.90 -2.18
N PRO A 128 0.99 14.57 -1.99
CA PRO A 128 0.05 13.99 -1.04
C PRO A 128 0.38 14.39 0.41
N GLN A 129 -0.60 14.19 1.29
CA GLN A 129 -0.35 14.24 2.73
C GLN A 129 0.43 12.99 3.16
N TRP A 130 1.72 13.19 3.43
CA TRP A 130 2.61 12.10 3.82
C TRP A 130 2.25 11.51 5.19
N ARG A 131 2.34 10.18 5.30
CA ARG A 131 2.17 9.43 6.56
C ARG A 131 3.45 9.38 7.40
N SER A 132 4.57 9.83 6.83
CA SER A 132 5.85 9.95 7.51
C SER A 132 6.66 11.14 7.02
N TYR A 133 7.84 11.30 7.58
CA TYR A 133 8.71 12.42 7.27
C TYR A 133 9.33 12.26 5.86
N VAL A 134 8.68 12.90 4.90
CA VAL A 134 9.07 12.98 3.49
C VAL A 134 9.43 14.43 3.16
N ARG A 135 10.53 14.62 2.43
CA ARG A 135 10.97 15.95 1.97
C ARG A 135 11.74 15.83 0.65
N THR A 136 11.95 16.94 -0.02
CA THR A 136 12.89 17.00 -1.15
C THR A 136 14.33 17.13 -0.65
N GLU A 137 15.28 16.68 -1.47
CA GLU A 137 16.72 16.81 -1.22
C GLU A 137 17.16 18.28 -1.38
N PHE A 138 18.18 18.67 -0.62
CA PHE A 138 18.74 20.02 -0.72
C PHE A 138 19.42 20.24 -2.07
N GLU A 139 19.40 21.48 -2.58
CA GLU A 139 19.92 21.84 -3.90
C GLU A 139 21.34 21.31 -4.16
N ALA A 140 22.25 21.46 -3.19
CA ALA A 140 23.63 20.99 -3.28
C ALA A 140 23.78 19.46 -3.49
N ARG A 141 22.74 18.69 -3.14
CA ARG A 141 22.72 17.22 -3.21
C ARG A 141 21.82 16.69 -4.33
N ARG A 142 20.99 17.52 -4.97
CA ARG A 142 20.10 17.12 -6.09
C ARG A 142 20.85 16.44 -7.24
N ARG A 143 22.13 16.76 -7.44
CA ARG A 143 23.00 16.08 -8.43
C ARG A 143 23.13 14.57 -8.23
N LEU A 144 22.89 14.05 -7.02
CA LEU A 144 22.94 12.62 -6.70
C LEU A 144 21.60 11.91 -6.92
N CYS A 145 20.53 12.66 -7.22
CA CYS A 145 19.17 12.14 -7.29
C CYS A 145 18.66 12.00 -8.74
N TRP A 146 19.57 12.00 -9.71
CA TRP A 146 19.25 11.73 -11.11
C TRP A 146 19.40 10.24 -11.38
N PHE A 147 18.33 9.62 -11.84
CA PHE A 147 18.29 8.18 -12.17
C PHE A 147 17.69 8.00 -13.54
N THR A 148 18.19 6.99 -14.26
CA THR A 148 17.62 6.57 -15.53
C THR A 148 16.29 5.86 -15.28
N ASP A 149 15.24 6.35 -15.92
CA ASP A 149 13.91 5.76 -15.85
C ASP A 149 13.72 4.75 -17.00
N ASP A 150 12.56 4.11 -17.07
CA ASP A 150 12.28 3.03 -18.03
C ASP A 150 12.16 3.53 -19.48
N ASP A 151 12.02 4.84 -19.68
CA ASP A 151 12.11 5.52 -20.98
C ASP A 151 13.56 5.72 -21.47
N GLY A 152 14.56 5.41 -20.63
CA GLY A 152 15.98 5.62 -20.90
C GLY A 152 16.45 7.05 -20.66
N GLU A 153 15.57 7.96 -20.24
CA GLU A 153 15.91 9.33 -19.88
C GLU A 153 16.27 9.44 -18.38
N ASN A 154 17.11 10.42 -18.05
CA ASN A 154 17.43 10.72 -16.65
C ASN A 154 16.39 11.69 -16.09
N HIS A 155 15.69 11.25 -15.05
CA HIS A 155 14.74 12.08 -14.31
C HIS A 155 15.27 12.37 -12.91
N LEU A 156 14.77 13.46 -12.33
CA LEU A 156 15.10 13.83 -10.96
C LEU A 156 14.13 13.16 -9.98
N PHE A 157 14.67 12.39 -9.04
CA PHE A 157 13.96 11.73 -7.94
C PHE A 157 14.38 12.37 -6.61
N ASP A 158 14.11 13.66 -6.46
CA ASP A 158 14.56 14.45 -5.31
C ASP A 158 13.68 14.31 -4.07
N TRP A 159 12.49 13.73 -4.17
CA TRP A 159 11.72 13.35 -2.98
C TRP A 159 12.36 12.14 -2.30
N HIS A 160 12.38 12.18 -0.97
CA HIS A 160 12.89 11.06 -0.19
C HIS A 160 12.21 10.89 1.16
N CYS A 161 12.31 9.67 1.69
CA CYS A 161 12.08 9.34 3.09
C CYS A 161 13.26 8.56 3.68
N ASP A 162 13.34 8.55 5.00
CA ASP A 162 14.30 7.77 5.78
C ASP A 162 13.65 6.48 6.30
N PHE A 163 14.45 5.44 6.48
CA PHE A 163 14.05 4.23 7.22
C PHE A 163 15.17 3.77 8.14
N LEU A 164 14.79 3.04 9.19
CA LEU A 164 15.72 2.53 10.20
C LEU A 164 16.16 1.09 9.89
N PRO A 165 17.33 0.65 10.39
CA PRO A 165 18.38 1.47 11.00
C PRO A 165 18.98 2.48 10.01
N SER A 166 19.32 3.67 10.52
CA SER A 166 19.95 4.73 9.72
C SER A 166 21.34 4.31 9.21
N PRO A 167 21.79 4.82 8.04
CA PRO A 167 21.20 5.87 7.22
C PRO A 167 20.43 5.35 6.00
N GLY A 168 19.36 4.58 6.20
CA GLY A 168 18.47 4.13 5.12
C GLY A 168 17.73 5.29 4.43
N ARG A 169 17.59 5.23 3.11
CA ARG A 169 17.02 6.28 2.24
C ARG A 169 16.28 5.64 1.07
N MET A 170 15.11 6.18 0.77
CA MET A 170 14.37 5.89 -0.46
C MET A 170 14.21 7.17 -1.27
N HIS A 171 14.51 7.14 -2.57
CA HIS A 171 14.29 8.26 -3.49
C HIS A 171 13.20 7.94 -4.50
N PHE A 172 12.31 8.92 -4.72
CA PHE A 172 11.18 8.80 -5.64
C PHE A 172 10.83 10.14 -6.30
N ARG A 173 9.94 10.11 -7.29
CA ARG A 173 9.32 11.28 -7.91
C ARG A 173 7.81 11.13 -7.94
N LEU A 174 7.09 12.25 -7.94
CA LEU A 174 5.65 12.27 -8.11
C LEU A 174 5.29 12.26 -9.60
N LEU A 175 4.27 11.50 -9.96
CA LEU A 175 3.69 11.46 -11.30
C LEU A 175 2.24 11.95 -11.22
N HIS A 176 2.04 13.25 -11.38
CA HIS A 176 0.74 13.90 -11.18
C HIS A 176 -0.36 13.39 -12.10
N GLU A 177 -0.05 13.19 -13.38
CA GLU A 177 -1.00 12.72 -14.39
C GLU A 177 -1.50 11.30 -14.07
N GLU A 178 -0.61 10.48 -13.54
CA GLU A 178 -0.86 9.07 -13.19
C GLU A 178 -1.34 8.91 -11.73
N ARG A 179 -1.34 9.99 -10.94
CA ARG A 179 -1.72 10.01 -9.51
C ARG A 179 -0.95 8.98 -8.69
N THR A 180 0.36 8.90 -8.92
CA THR A 180 1.25 7.90 -8.32
C THR A 180 2.61 8.52 -8.00
N LEU A 181 3.52 7.71 -7.48
CA LEU A 181 4.93 8.02 -7.38
C LEU A 181 5.75 6.87 -7.96
N ARG A 182 6.93 7.21 -8.48
CA ARG A 182 7.90 6.24 -9.00
C ARG A 182 9.16 6.22 -8.16
N ILE A 183 9.55 5.03 -7.70
CA ILE A 183 10.71 4.80 -6.85
C ILE A 183 11.90 4.42 -7.73
N ALA A 184 13.01 5.14 -7.56
CA ALA A 184 14.26 4.87 -8.26
C ALA A 184 15.31 4.20 -7.37
N TYR A 185 15.27 4.44 -6.05
CA TYR A 185 16.34 4.00 -5.17
C TYR A 185 15.84 3.61 -3.79
N VAL A 186 16.41 2.54 -3.25
CA VAL A 186 16.26 2.10 -1.87
C VAL A 186 17.62 1.65 -1.36
N GLY A 187 18.10 2.21 -0.25
CA GLY A 187 19.37 1.75 0.30
C GLY A 187 20.00 2.76 1.23
N ARG A 188 21.34 2.78 1.26
CA ARG A 188 22.07 3.78 2.06
C ARG A 188 21.92 5.17 1.47
N LYS A 189 21.95 6.20 2.31
CA LYS A 189 22.06 7.59 1.85
C LYS A 189 23.23 7.76 0.87
N LEU A 190 22.94 8.28 -0.32
CA LEU A 190 23.92 8.50 -1.39
C LEU A 190 24.97 9.55 -1.01
N GLY A 191 26.20 9.37 -1.49
CA GLY A 191 27.32 10.30 -1.29
C GLY A 191 27.75 10.42 0.18
N LYS A 192 27.64 9.32 0.93
CA LYS A 192 28.29 9.15 2.24
C LYS A 192 29.64 8.44 2.08
#